data_AF-A0AAJ5TAG6-F1
#
_entry.id   AF-A0AAJ5TAG6-F1
#
_cell.length_a   1.000
_cell.length_b   1.000
_cell.length_c   1.000
_cell.angle_alpha   90.00
_cell.angle_beta   90.00
_cell.angle_gamma   90.00
#
_symmetry.space_group_name_H-M   'P 1'
#
loop_
_entity.id
_entity.type
_entity.pdbx_description
1 polymer ?
#
loop_
_entity_poly.entity_id
_entity_poly.type
_entity_poly.pdbx_seq_one_letter_code
_entity_poly.pdbx_strand_id
1 'polypeptide(L)'
;MLRMAVMLMFRLTNIQTRQQETYTNRDELLANVNEKSVWAEDRRESFMLFLEQVVEDGSILDTMNLMLPLHAIVEEALAGFGLKREKKGFSLLQRNKSQTASFQEEPKKELKQEPTKPISAPPSSNNPFQVPQEPAKTIQPTIPVEPQKVEQQPKVNNKKIAPQSKEKQKSIGLIWKIVAIGALGLSIGALAISPAQIAISNQKLTKQINQLEKRLADEEAQGQVEAVGRFFIANYYSGNQENITNFLSKKMKSEGVEVKSEQLQSTIYEKQKVTKDIISVTFVVTTKGADDSIKTSRLTLPFKIDKKSVYGYVLDGQPKTSKFGR
;
A
#
# COMPACT_ATOMS: atom_id res chain seq x y z
N MET A 1 16.08 48.84 0.19
CA MET A 1 14.89 48.00 0.45
C MET A 1 15.36 46.67 1.01
N LEU A 2 15.13 46.42 2.29
CA LEU A 2 15.46 45.16 2.94
C LEU A 2 14.43 44.11 2.47
N ARG A 3 14.87 43.03 1.81
CA ARG A 3 13.98 41.90 1.53
C ARG A 3 13.67 41.22 2.86
N MET A 4 12.46 41.39 3.39
CA MET A 4 11.98 40.55 4.48
C MET A 4 11.95 39.10 3.97
N ALA A 5 12.79 38.25 4.55
CA ALA A 5 12.73 36.82 4.33
C ALA A 5 11.45 36.34 5.02
N VAL A 6 10.52 35.78 4.24
CA VAL A 6 9.30 35.18 4.78
C VAL A 6 9.72 33.96 5.60
N MET A 7 9.44 33.98 6.90
CA MET A 7 9.74 32.84 7.77
C MET A 7 8.71 31.73 7.53
N LEU A 8 9.20 30.57 7.11
CA LEU A 8 8.41 29.36 6.94
C LEU A 8 8.63 28.46 8.15
N MET A 9 7.56 27.91 8.69
CA MET A 9 7.60 26.97 9.82
C MET A 9 6.78 25.72 9.50
N PHE A 10 7.06 24.65 10.21
CA PHE A 10 6.36 23.38 10.08
C PHE A 10 5.72 23.02 11.41
N ARG A 11 4.42 22.72 11.42
CA ARG A 11 3.73 22.21 12.60
C ARG A 11 3.46 20.72 12.43
N LEU A 12 3.71 19.96 13.48
CA LEU A 12 3.45 18.53 13.54
C LEU A 12 2.54 18.26 14.71
N THR A 13 1.38 17.67 14.45
CA THR A 13 0.38 17.36 15.47
C THR A 13 0.18 15.87 15.53
N ASN A 14 0.39 15.26 16.70
CA ASN A 14 -0.09 13.91 16.96
C ASN A 14 -1.60 13.97 17.21
N ILE A 15 -2.40 13.37 16.32
CA ILE A 15 -3.86 13.51 16.40
C ILE A 15 -4.47 12.77 17.60
N GLN A 16 -3.77 11.74 18.10
CA GLN A 16 -4.25 10.90 19.20
C GLN A 16 -3.97 11.60 20.54
N THR A 17 -2.75 12.08 20.74
CA THR A 17 -2.35 12.74 22.00
C THR A 17 -2.66 14.22 22.03
N ARG A 18 -3.02 14.82 20.88
CA ARG A 18 -3.20 16.27 20.68
C ARG A 18 -1.95 17.10 21.00
N GLN A 19 -0.78 16.46 21.04
CA GLN A 19 0.49 17.16 21.20
C GLN A 19 0.90 17.78 19.87
N GLN A 20 1.34 19.03 19.93
CA GLN A 20 1.78 19.79 18.78
C GLN A 20 3.23 20.24 18.98
N GLU A 21 4.04 20.06 17.95
CA GLU A 21 5.43 20.47 17.88
C GLU A 21 5.59 21.40 16.67
N THR A 22 6.54 22.34 16.74
CA THR A 22 6.81 23.30 15.67
C THR A 22 8.29 23.32 15.36
N TYR A 23 8.62 23.25 14.07
CA TYR A 23 9.99 23.17 13.56
C TYR A 23 10.25 24.32 12.60
N THR A 24 11.48 24.83 12.64
CA THR A 24 11.88 26.03 11.88
C THR A 24 12.28 25.73 10.44
N ASN A 25 12.63 24.47 10.17
CA ASN A 25 13.11 24.02 8.87
C ASN A 25 12.64 22.59 8.58
N ARG A 26 12.75 22.19 7.31
CA ARG A 26 12.26 20.90 6.84
C ARG A 26 13.12 19.74 7.36
N ASP A 27 14.42 19.94 7.52
CA ASP A 27 15.34 18.87 7.94
C ASP A 27 15.09 18.47 9.40
N GLU A 28 14.80 19.43 10.27
CA GLU A 28 14.40 19.22 11.67
C GLU A 28 13.08 18.44 11.75
N LEU A 29 12.12 18.75 10.87
CA LEU A 29 10.88 17.98 10.75
C LEU A 29 11.15 16.54 10.30
N LEU A 30 11.98 16.33 9.27
CA LEU A 30 12.33 14.99 8.79
C LEU A 30 12.96 14.15 9.91
N ALA A 31 13.92 14.72 10.63
CA ALA A 31 14.61 14.04 11.72
C ALA A 31 13.63 13.60 12.82
N ASN A 32 12.74 14.50 13.25
CA ASN A 32 11.74 14.20 14.28
C ASN A 32 10.71 13.17 13.82
N VAL A 33 10.25 13.24 12.57
CA VAL A 33 9.33 12.25 12.01
C VAL A 33 9.99 10.87 11.96
N ASN A 34 11.25 10.81 11.53
CA ASN A 34 12.02 9.57 11.50
C ASN A 34 12.18 8.98 12.90
N GLU A 35 12.55 9.80 13.88
CA GLU A 35 12.68 9.36 15.28
C GLU A 35 11.35 8.80 15.81
N LYS A 36 10.25 9.52 15.62
CA LYS A 36 8.91 9.06 16.04
C LYS A 36 8.49 7.78 15.31
N SER A 37 8.91 7.60 14.05
CA SER A 37 8.66 6.36 13.30
C SER A 37 9.36 5.17 13.94
N VAL A 38 10.63 5.32 14.32
CA VAL A 38 11.40 4.30 15.02
C VAL A 38 10.75 3.96 16.37
N TRP A 39 10.35 4.97 17.14
CA TRP A 39 9.63 4.74 18.41
C TRP A 39 8.32 3.98 18.23
N ALA A 40 7.58 4.25 17.15
CA ALA A 40 6.34 3.55 16.83
C ALA A 40 6.58 2.07 16.51
N GLU A 41 7.60 1.79 15.70
CA GLU A 41 8.05 0.43 15.34
C GLU A 41 8.44 -0.37 16.60
N ASP A 42 9.32 0.18 17.44
CA ASP A 42 9.85 -0.47 18.65
C ASP A 42 8.74 -0.84 19.64
N ARG A 43 7.71 0.01 19.75
CA ARG A 43 6.58 -0.18 20.66
C ARG A 43 5.45 -1.01 20.05
N ARG A 44 5.53 -1.33 18.76
CA ARG A 44 4.43 -1.93 17.98
C ARG A 44 3.15 -1.10 18.08
N GLU A 45 3.29 0.21 18.02
CA GLU A 45 2.20 1.17 18.06
C GLU A 45 2.02 1.83 16.69
N SER A 46 0.80 2.25 16.38
CA SER A 46 0.51 3.00 15.16
C SER A 46 -0.28 4.26 15.48
N PHE A 47 0.23 5.39 15.00
CA PHE A 47 -0.41 6.68 15.20
C PHE A 47 -0.24 7.58 13.98
N MET A 48 -1.18 8.51 13.88
CA MET A 48 -1.25 9.42 12.75
C MET A 48 -0.79 10.81 13.16
N LEU A 49 0.11 11.36 12.35
CA LEU A 49 0.61 12.71 12.45
C LEU A 49 -0.06 13.58 11.39
N PHE A 50 -0.42 14.80 11.77
CA PHE A 50 -0.88 15.84 10.87
C PHE A 50 0.20 16.92 10.76
N LEU A 51 0.76 17.08 9.57
CA LEU A 51 1.82 18.01 9.26
C LEU A 51 1.24 19.23 8.54
N GLU A 52 1.69 20.42 8.90
CA GLU A 52 1.33 21.68 8.26
C GLU A 52 2.58 22.48 7.94
N GLN A 53 2.67 23.02 6.73
CA GLN A 53 3.63 24.06 6.37
C GLN A 53 2.91 25.40 6.51
N VAL A 54 3.48 26.30 7.29
CA VAL A 54 2.82 27.53 7.74
C VAL A 54 3.75 28.72 7.51
N VAL A 55 3.18 29.84 7.11
CA VAL A 55 3.84 31.14 7.00
C VAL A 55 3.81 31.86 8.34
N GLU A 56 4.72 32.79 8.55
CA GLU A 56 4.75 33.73 9.69
C GLU A 56 3.39 34.39 10.02
N ASP A 57 2.53 34.67 9.04
CA ASP A 57 1.19 35.24 9.26
C ASP A 57 0.13 34.21 9.73
N GLY A 58 0.53 32.96 9.91
CA GLY A 58 -0.34 31.85 10.28
C GLY A 58 -1.05 31.16 9.10
N SER A 59 -0.86 31.65 7.87
CA SER A 59 -1.42 31.04 6.66
C SER A 59 -0.81 29.67 6.39
N ILE A 60 -1.68 28.69 6.13
CA ILE A 60 -1.25 27.31 5.83
C ILE A 60 -0.95 27.21 4.33
N LEU A 61 0.28 26.84 3.97
CA LEU A 61 0.72 26.59 2.59
C LEU A 61 0.50 25.15 2.15
N ASP A 62 0.74 24.21 3.06
CA ASP A 62 0.71 22.78 2.75
C ASP A 62 0.25 21.98 3.95
N THR A 63 -0.39 20.84 3.70
CA THR A 63 -0.81 19.91 4.76
C THR A 63 -0.62 18.47 4.32
N MET A 64 -0.30 17.59 5.27
CA MET A 64 -0.16 16.16 5.02
C MET A 64 -0.55 15.33 6.23
N ASN A 65 -1.26 14.22 6.01
CA ASN A 65 -1.44 13.18 7.02
C ASN A 65 -0.39 12.09 6.80
N LEU A 66 0.25 11.66 7.88
CA LEU A 66 1.32 10.67 7.86
C LEU A 66 1.04 9.59 8.91
N MET A 67 1.05 8.33 8.51
CA MET A 67 0.91 7.20 9.43
C MET A 67 2.30 6.69 9.83
N LEU A 68 2.52 6.51 11.12
CA LEU A 68 3.70 5.87 11.67
C LEU A 68 3.35 4.46 12.19
N PRO A 69 4.27 3.49 12.11
CA PRO A 69 5.61 3.60 11.53
C PRO A 69 5.60 3.75 10.00
N LEU A 70 6.63 4.40 9.46
CA LEU A 70 6.85 4.56 8.03
C LEU A 70 7.32 3.24 7.41
N HIS A 71 6.79 2.93 6.23
CA HIS A 71 7.19 1.76 5.45
C HIS A 71 8.26 2.09 4.40
N ALA A 72 8.62 3.36 4.28
CA ALA A 72 9.62 3.91 3.38
C ALA A 72 10.48 4.94 4.15
N ILE A 73 11.59 5.35 3.56
CA ILE A 73 12.44 6.40 4.16
C ILE A 73 11.65 7.71 4.28
N VAL A 74 11.99 8.52 5.28
CA VAL A 74 11.23 9.73 5.61
C VAL A 74 11.21 10.74 4.46
N GLU A 75 12.28 10.83 3.69
CA GLU A 75 12.39 11.71 2.53
C GLU A 75 11.41 11.34 1.42
N GLU A 76 11.22 10.04 1.19
CA GLU A 76 10.28 9.53 0.18
C GLU A 76 8.84 9.75 0.65
N ALA A 77 8.55 9.43 1.91
CA ALA A 77 7.24 9.64 2.50
C ALA A 77 6.84 11.13 2.52
N LEU A 78 7.81 12.04 2.66
CA LEU A 78 7.61 13.50 2.68
C LEU A 78 8.01 14.19 1.37
N ALA A 79 8.23 13.47 0.26
CA ALA A 79 8.79 14.02 -0.96
C ALA A 79 7.96 15.17 -1.55
N GLY A 80 6.63 15.11 -1.41
CA GLY A 80 5.71 16.14 -1.90
C GLY A 80 5.37 17.24 -0.90
N PHE A 81 5.82 17.15 0.34
CA PHE A 81 5.40 18.02 1.43
C PHE A 81 6.46 19.08 1.77
N GLY A 82 5.99 20.31 2.02
CA GLY A 82 6.83 21.39 2.52
C GLY A 82 7.63 22.13 1.44
N LEU A 83 7.28 21.92 0.17
CA LEU A 83 7.95 22.52 -0.99
C LEU A 83 7.18 23.73 -1.56
N LYS A 84 6.01 24.04 -1.01
CA LYS A 84 5.17 25.15 -1.50
C LYS A 84 5.76 26.49 -1.04
N ARG A 85 5.70 27.47 -1.94
CA ARG A 85 6.06 28.87 -1.67
C ARG A 85 4.79 29.71 -1.75
N GLU A 86 4.77 30.86 -1.07
CA GLU A 86 3.66 31.81 -1.16
C GLU A 86 3.33 32.17 -2.61
N LYS A 87 2.07 32.06 -3.00
CA LYS A 87 1.60 32.54 -4.30
C LYS A 87 1.34 34.04 -4.19
N LYS A 88 2.32 34.88 -4.54
CA LYS A 88 2.03 36.27 -4.89
C LYS A 88 1.27 36.28 -6.21
N GLY A 89 0.03 36.76 -6.19
CA GLY A 89 -0.88 36.78 -7.32
C GLY A 89 -0.32 37.58 -8.49
N PHE A 90 -0.03 36.90 -9.60
CA PHE A 90 0.02 37.54 -10.91
C PHE A 90 -1.32 37.26 -11.60
N SER A 91 -2.27 38.18 -11.45
CA SER A 91 -3.39 38.29 -12.38
C SER A 91 -2.92 39.05 -13.60
N LEU A 92 -2.56 38.36 -14.70
CA LEU A 92 -2.75 38.89 -16.06
C LEU A 92 -2.47 37.79 -17.10
N LEU A 93 -3.54 37.20 -17.62
CA LEU A 93 -3.81 36.96 -19.05
C LEU A 93 -4.93 35.93 -19.20
N GLN A 94 -6.16 36.44 -19.19
CA GLN A 94 -7.26 35.80 -19.90
C GLN A 94 -7.06 36.06 -21.40
N ARG A 95 -7.04 35.02 -22.23
CA ARG A 95 -7.46 35.13 -23.64
C ARG A 95 -8.18 33.86 -24.08
N ASN A 96 -9.26 34.11 -24.80
CA ASN A 96 -10.41 33.26 -25.11
C ASN A 96 -10.16 32.07 -26.05
N LYS A 97 -10.84 30.95 -25.73
CA LYS A 97 -11.77 30.11 -26.53
C LYS A 97 -11.37 29.57 -27.93
N SER A 98 -11.51 28.23 -28.05
CA SER A 98 -11.95 27.41 -29.22
C SER A 98 -11.03 27.38 -30.46
N GLN A 99 -10.74 26.26 -31.16
CA GLN A 99 -11.64 25.22 -31.70
C GLN A 99 -10.85 24.00 -32.26
N THR A 100 -11.59 22.92 -32.55
CA THR A 100 -11.30 21.62 -33.17
C THR A 100 -10.72 21.66 -34.60
N ALA A 101 -9.82 20.72 -34.97
CA ALA A 101 -9.80 19.93 -36.23
C ALA A 101 -8.42 19.31 -36.55
N SER A 102 -8.39 18.35 -37.46
CA SER A 102 -7.54 17.16 -37.56
C SER A 102 -6.61 17.11 -38.80
N PHE A 103 -5.63 16.20 -38.73
CA PHE A 103 -4.86 15.51 -39.81
C PHE A 103 -3.88 16.32 -40.69
N GLN A 104 -2.58 15.95 -40.68
CA GLN A 104 -1.95 15.06 -41.68
C GLN A 104 -0.43 14.91 -41.44
N GLU A 105 0.12 13.89 -42.08
CA GLU A 105 1.31 13.09 -41.82
C GLU A 105 2.51 13.48 -42.73
N GLU A 106 3.72 13.55 -42.13
CA GLU A 106 5.10 13.34 -42.66
C GLU A 106 5.64 14.10 -43.91
N PRO A 107 6.99 14.20 -44.18
CA PRO A 107 8.07 13.29 -43.75
C PRO A 107 9.44 13.87 -43.29
N LYS A 108 10.10 13.07 -42.44
CA LYS A 108 11.50 12.56 -42.48
C LYS A 108 12.67 13.52 -42.79
N LYS A 109 13.60 13.64 -41.82
CA LYS A 109 15.05 13.52 -42.08
C LYS A 109 15.75 12.69 -41.00
N GLU A 110 16.45 11.70 -41.53
CA GLU A 110 17.15 10.56 -40.96
C GLU A 110 18.60 10.97 -40.65
N LEU A 111 19.10 10.69 -39.44
CA LEU A 111 20.54 10.59 -39.19
C LEU A 111 20.85 9.16 -38.74
N LYS A 112 21.53 8.43 -39.63
CA LYS A 112 21.97 7.05 -39.47
C LYS A 112 23.06 6.94 -38.39
N GLN A 113 22.95 5.96 -37.50
CA GLN A 113 24.11 5.27 -36.93
C GLN A 113 23.89 3.77 -37.12
N GLU A 114 24.81 3.16 -37.85
CA GLU A 114 24.85 1.75 -38.24
C GLU A 114 25.60 0.93 -37.16
N PRO A 115 25.26 -0.37 -36.96
CA PRO A 115 25.59 -1.13 -35.75
C PRO A 115 26.93 -1.85 -35.84
N THR A 116 27.66 -1.89 -34.72
CA THR A 116 28.88 -2.70 -34.57
C THR A 116 28.57 -4.01 -33.85
N LYS A 117 29.10 -5.10 -34.41
CA LYS A 117 28.90 -6.52 -34.08
C LYS A 117 29.13 -6.92 -32.59
N PRO A 118 28.50 -8.03 -32.14
CA PRO A 118 28.64 -8.56 -30.79
C PRO A 118 30.02 -9.21 -30.58
N ILE A 119 30.65 -8.96 -29.43
CA ILE A 119 31.82 -9.71 -28.96
C ILE A 119 31.35 -10.90 -28.13
N SER A 120 31.87 -12.06 -28.51
CA SER A 120 31.65 -13.38 -27.96
C SER A 120 32.29 -13.57 -26.57
N ALA A 121 31.64 -14.34 -25.70
CA ALA A 121 32.21 -14.85 -24.45
C ALA A 121 33.22 -15.99 -24.68
N PRO A 122 34.14 -16.22 -23.73
CA PRO A 122 34.56 -17.58 -23.36
C PRO A 122 34.39 -17.90 -21.85
N PRO A 123 34.45 -19.19 -21.45
CA PRO A 123 33.60 -19.81 -20.41
C PRO A 123 34.34 -20.18 -19.10
N SER A 124 33.65 -20.99 -18.28
CA SER A 124 34.09 -21.69 -17.05
C SER A 124 34.16 -20.81 -15.80
N SER A 125 33.83 -21.28 -14.59
CA SER A 125 33.31 -22.55 -14.08
C SER A 125 33.13 -22.35 -12.57
N ASN A 126 32.31 -23.18 -11.95
CA ASN A 126 32.25 -23.50 -10.52
C ASN A 126 31.14 -22.84 -9.69
N ASN A 127 30.11 -23.67 -9.48
CA ASN A 127 29.26 -23.71 -8.30
C ASN A 127 30.04 -23.45 -7.00
N PRO A 128 29.41 -22.74 -6.06
CA PRO A 128 29.53 -23.09 -4.66
C PRO A 128 28.15 -23.21 -4.01
N PHE A 129 27.36 -24.21 -4.42
CA PHE A 129 26.47 -24.86 -3.46
C PHE A 129 27.30 -25.91 -2.72
N GLN A 130 28.05 -25.45 -1.73
CA GLN A 130 28.53 -26.31 -0.66
C GLN A 130 27.89 -25.81 0.62
N VAL A 131 26.95 -26.61 1.11
CA VAL A 131 26.42 -26.56 2.47
C VAL A 131 27.48 -27.19 3.37
N PRO A 132 28.08 -26.46 4.32
CA PRO A 132 28.79 -27.11 5.42
C PRO A 132 27.75 -27.70 6.37
N GLN A 133 27.69 -29.04 6.43
CA GLN A 133 27.07 -29.73 7.55
C GLN A 133 28.04 -29.64 8.75
N GLU A 134 27.64 -28.96 9.81
CA GLU A 134 28.28 -29.05 11.13
C GLU A 134 27.24 -29.55 12.17
N PRO A 135 27.63 -30.44 13.11
CA PRO A 135 26.69 -31.29 13.84
C PRO A 135 25.77 -30.55 14.82
N ALA A 136 24.57 -31.11 14.97
CA ALA A 136 23.56 -30.70 15.95
C ALA A 136 24.13 -30.65 17.38
N LYS A 137 24.16 -29.45 17.97
CA LYS A 137 24.17 -29.28 19.43
C LYS A 137 22.76 -28.92 19.88
N THR A 138 22.13 -29.88 20.54
CA THR A 138 20.93 -29.73 21.37
C THR A 138 21.16 -28.65 22.42
N ILE A 139 20.41 -27.55 22.35
CA ILE A 139 20.27 -26.62 23.47
C ILE A 139 18.78 -26.59 23.83
N GLN A 140 18.50 -27.15 25.01
CA GLN A 140 17.18 -27.17 25.65
C GLN A 140 16.81 -25.74 26.09
N PRO A 141 15.55 -25.30 25.93
CA PRO A 141 15.09 -24.07 26.56
C PRO A 141 14.78 -24.34 28.04
N THR A 142 15.73 -23.99 28.91
CA THR A 142 15.47 -23.89 30.36
C THR A 142 14.99 -22.48 30.66
N ILE A 143 13.72 -22.40 31.02
CA ILE A 143 13.03 -21.26 31.64
C ILE A 143 13.59 -21.08 33.07
N PRO A 144 13.88 -19.85 33.50
CA PRO A 144 13.57 -19.48 34.89
C PRO A 144 12.47 -18.42 34.95
N VAL A 145 11.30 -18.85 35.39
CA VAL A 145 10.26 -18.03 36.00
C VAL A 145 10.41 -18.23 37.50
N GLU A 146 10.65 -17.17 38.25
CA GLU A 146 10.24 -17.15 39.65
C GLU A 146 9.65 -15.77 40.02
N PRO A 147 8.51 -15.73 40.75
CA PRO A 147 7.64 -14.55 40.85
C PRO A 147 7.87 -13.76 42.14
N GLN A 148 7.53 -12.47 42.14
CA GLN A 148 7.18 -11.78 43.38
C GLN A 148 5.81 -11.11 43.30
N LYS A 149 5.06 -11.40 44.35
CA LYS A 149 3.63 -11.23 44.57
C LYS A 149 3.37 -9.95 45.34
N VAL A 150 2.24 -9.36 44.98
CA VAL A 150 1.44 -8.27 45.56
C VAL A 150 1.36 -8.26 47.10
N GLU A 151 1.53 -7.08 47.71
CA GLU A 151 0.87 -6.67 48.96
C GLU A 151 0.67 -5.13 48.97
N GLN A 152 -0.50 -4.65 48.55
CA GLN A 152 -1.63 -4.16 49.35
C GLN A 152 -1.43 -2.80 50.08
N GLN A 153 -2.33 -1.87 49.73
CA GLN A 153 -2.59 -0.58 50.40
C GLN A 153 -2.96 -0.75 51.88
N PRO A 154 -2.84 0.33 52.66
CA PRO A 154 -3.87 0.69 53.62
C PRO A 154 -4.64 1.93 53.18
N LYS A 155 -5.96 1.85 53.31
CA LYS A 155 -6.92 2.95 53.19
C LYS A 155 -7.39 3.35 54.59
N VAL A 156 -7.55 4.68 54.78
CA VAL A 156 -8.52 5.38 55.66
C VAL A 156 -8.19 5.45 57.16
N ASN A 157 -7.98 6.68 57.67
CA ASN A 157 -8.94 7.25 58.60
C ASN A 157 -8.92 8.80 58.67
N ASN A 158 -10.12 9.36 58.80
CA ASN A 158 -10.40 10.78 58.98
C ASN A 158 -10.01 11.26 60.39
N LYS A 159 -9.48 12.48 60.51
CA LYS A 159 -9.82 13.35 61.65
C LYS A 159 -9.83 14.83 61.27
N LYS A 160 -10.93 15.44 61.68
CA LYS A 160 -11.45 16.80 61.49
C LYS A 160 -10.67 17.83 62.33
N ILE A 161 -10.80 19.11 61.94
CA ILE A 161 -10.94 20.35 62.76
C ILE A 161 -9.95 21.45 62.31
N ALA A 162 -10.51 22.53 61.76
CA ALA A 162 -9.89 23.87 61.69
C ALA A 162 -10.09 24.60 63.04
N PRO A 163 -9.32 25.67 63.37
CA PRO A 163 -9.73 26.99 62.91
C PRO A 163 -8.59 27.99 62.59
N GLN A 164 -9.03 29.09 61.98
CA GLN A 164 -8.33 30.29 61.53
C GLN A 164 -7.31 30.92 62.50
N SER A 165 -6.33 31.62 61.92
CA SER A 165 -6.10 33.02 62.30
C SER A 165 -6.01 33.89 61.03
N LYS A 166 -6.80 34.96 61.05
CA LYS A 166 -6.77 36.07 60.09
C LYS A 166 -5.79 37.10 60.64
N GLU A 167 -4.99 37.71 59.78
CA GLU A 167 -4.63 39.11 59.99
C GLU A 167 -4.72 39.85 58.65
N LYS A 168 -5.55 40.89 58.65
CA LYS A 168 -5.76 41.85 57.56
C LYS A 168 -5.11 43.16 57.99
N GLN A 169 -4.35 43.79 57.09
CA GLN A 169 -4.31 45.25 56.98
C GLN A 169 -3.89 45.61 55.54
N LYS A 170 -4.84 46.04 54.69
CA LYS A 170 -5.06 47.44 54.22
C LYS A 170 -3.78 48.11 53.70
N SER A 171 -3.70 48.77 52.55
CA SER A 171 -4.67 49.20 51.54
C SER A 171 -3.92 50.06 50.49
N ILE A 172 -4.52 50.25 49.31
CA ILE A 172 -4.26 51.30 48.31
C ILE A 172 -3.08 51.07 47.36
N GLY A 173 -3.39 51.03 46.05
CA GLY A 173 -2.41 51.07 44.97
C GLY A 173 -2.91 50.51 43.65
N LEU A 174 -4.04 50.98 43.15
CA LEU A 174 -4.60 50.65 41.83
C LEU A 174 -3.76 51.30 40.72
N ILE A 175 -2.66 50.71 40.27
CA ILE A 175 -2.04 50.90 38.94
C ILE A 175 -1.26 49.59 38.63
N TRP A 176 -1.16 49.18 37.35
CA TRP A 176 -0.34 48.07 36.78
C TRP A 176 -1.05 46.79 36.27
N LYS A 177 -2.36 46.77 36.07
CA LYS A 177 -3.05 45.68 35.33
C LYS A 177 -3.19 45.92 33.81
N ILE A 178 -2.23 46.56 33.14
CA ILE A 178 -2.29 46.75 31.67
C ILE A 178 -1.06 46.22 30.88
N VAL A 179 0.01 45.70 31.50
CA VAL A 179 1.19 45.25 30.68
C VAL A 179 1.70 43.82 31.00
N ALA A 180 0.88 42.95 31.61
CA ALA A 180 1.27 41.54 31.79
C ALA A 180 0.14 40.53 31.51
N ILE A 181 -0.82 40.91 30.66
CA ILE A 181 -1.75 39.97 30.00
C ILE A 181 -1.81 40.37 28.52
N GLY A 182 -0.66 40.37 27.88
CA GLY A 182 -0.51 40.68 26.44
C GLY A 182 0.35 39.66 25.69
N ALA A 183 0.74 38.56 26.33
CA ALA A 183 1.62 37.53 25.74
C ALA A 183 1.22 36.08 26.08
N LEU A 184 0.02 35.84 26.62
CA LEU A 184 -0.52 34.49 26.91
C LEU A 184 -1.99 34.30 26.46
N GLY A 185 -2.50 35.19 25.60
CA GLY A 185 -3.92 35.24 25.23
C GLY A 185 -4.22 35.08 23.74
N LEU A 186 -3.25 34.67 22.90
CA LEU A 186 -3.44 34.49 21.44
C LEU A 186 -2.77 33.22 20.92
N SER A 187 -2.98 32.06 21.57
CA SER A 187 -2.52 30.77 21.03
C SER A 187 -3.58 29.67 21.00
N ILE A 188 -4.86 30.00 21.23
CA ILE A 188 -5.97 29.05 21.08
C ILE A 188 -6.84 29.54 19.92
N GLY A 189 -6.38 29.29 18.69
CA GLY A 189 -7.07 29.82 17.53
C GLY A 189 -6.57 29.34 16.19
N ALA A 190 -6.25 28.05 16.03
CA ALA A 190 -6.26 27.34 14.74
C ALA A 190 -5.89 25.86 14.89
N LEU A 191 -6.74 25.05 15.51
CA LEU A 191 -6.82 23.61 15.21
C LEU A 191 -8.29 23.17 15.24
N ALA A 192 -9.14 23.89 14.52
CA ALA A 192 -10.38 23.30 14.05
C ALA A 192 -10.07 22.56 12.75
N ILE A 193 -9.42 21.40 12.81
CA ILE A 193 -9.51 20.46 11.68
C ILE A 193 -10.99 20.15 11.59
N SER A 194 -11.66 20.70 10.57
CA SER A 194 -13.09 20.53 10.44
C SER A 194 -13.41 19.03 10.47
N PRO A 195 -14.44 18.58 11.19
CA PRO A 195 -14.88 17.18 11.14
C PRO A 195 -15.06 16.70 9.69
N ALA A 196 -15.40 17.60 8.78
CA ALA A 196 -15.46 17.37 7.34
C ALA A 196 -14.11 16.97 6.72
N GLN A 197 -13.00 17.64 7.03
CA GLN A 197 -11.67 17.28 6.52
C GLN A 197 -11.17 15.93 7.06
N ILE A 198 -11.46 15.63 8.33
CA ILE A 198 -11.19 14.33 8.95
C ILE A 198 -12.03 13.25 8.25
N ALA A 199 -13.32 13.51 8.02
CA ALA A 199 -14.22 12.58 7.33
C ALA A 199 -13.80 12.32 5.88
N ILE A 200 -13.40 13.35 5.14
CA ILE A 200 -12.91 13.23 3.74
C ILE A 200 -11.62 12.39 3.70
N SER A 201 -10.70 12.62 4.64
CA SER A 201 -9.44 11.86 4.73
C SER A 201 -9.70 10.40 5.07
N ASN A 202 -10.56 10.13 6.06
CA ASN A 202 -10.99 8.77 6.40
C ASN A 202 -11.70 8.09 5.23
N GLN A 203 -12.59 8.80 4.51
CA GLN A 203 -13.26 8.25 3.33
C GLN A 203 -12.27 7.88 2.22
N LYS A 204 -11.23 8.69 1.99
CA LYS A 204 -10.19 8.39 1.01
C LYS A 204 -9.39 7.14 1.42
N LEU A 205 -9.02 7.03 2.70
CA LEU A 205 -8.32 5.86 3.23
C LEU A 205 -9.20 4.60 3.14
N THR A 206 -10.48 4.67 3.55
CA THR A 206 -11.42 3.55 3.42
C THR A 206 -11.61 3.14 1.96
N LYS A 207 -11.69 4.08 1.02
CA LYS A 207 -11.75 3.76 -0.41
C LYS A 207 -10.50 3.03 -0.89
N GLN A 208 -9.31 3.44 -0.43
CA GLN A 208 -8.05 2.76 -0.78
C GLN A 208 -7.98 1.37 -0.16
N ILE A 209 -8.35 1.20 1.12
CA ILE A 209 -8.41 -0.10 1.79
C ILE A 209 -9.35 -1.04 1.04
N ASN A 210 -10.59 -0.61 0.79
CA ASN A 210 -11.56 -1.43 0.05
C ASN A 210 -11.10 -1.78 -1.36
N GLN A 211 -10.34 -0.89 -2.03
CA GLN A 211 -9.75 -1.17 -3.33
C GLN A 211 -8.62 -2.21 -3.24
N LEU A 212 -7.78 -2.14 -2.21
CA LEU A 212 -6.71 -3.10 -1.96
C LEU A 212 -7.28 -4.46 -1.56
N GLU A 213 -8.24 -4.51 -0.64
CA GLU A 213 -8.95 -5.73 -0.26
C GLU A 213 -9.63 -6.38 -1.46
N LYS A 214 -10.27 -5.59 -2.33
CA LYS A 214 -10.85 -6.10 -3.56
C LYS A 214 -9.79 -6.68 -4.50
N ARG A 215 -8.66 -5.99 -4.68
CA ARG A 215 -7.54 -6.49 -5.50
C ARG A 215 -6.96 -7.79 -4.95
N LEU A 216 -6.81 -7.88 -3.63
CA LEU A 216 -6.30 -9.07 -2.96
C LEU A 216 -7.27 -10.24 -3.10
N ALA A 217 -8.57 -10.00 -2.93
CA ALA A 217 -9.59 -11.02 -3.17
C ALA A 217 -9.64 -11.46 -4.65
N ASP A 218 -9.49 -10.53 -5.59
CA ASP A 218 -9.41 -10.83 -7.02
C ASP A 218 -8.14 -11.66 -7.34
N GLU A 219 -7.01 -11.39 -6.67
CA GLU A 219 -5.75 -12.12 -6.80
C GLU A 219 -5.81 -13.52 -6.17
N GLU A 220 -6.42 -13.66 -4.98
CA GLU A 220 -6.64 -14.97 -4.36
C GLU A 220 -7.56 -15.84 -5.23
N ALA A 221 -8.67 -15.27 -5.72
CA ALA A 221 -9.58 -15.95 -6.64
C ALA A 221 -8.86 -16.34 -7.95
N GLN A 222 -7.99 -15.46 -8.47
CA GLN A 222 -7.13 -15.77 -9.62
C GLN A 222 -6.21 -16.96 -9.33
N GLY A 223 -5.52 -16.97 -8.19
CA GLY A 223 -4.62 -18.06 -7.81
C GLY A 223 -5.34 -19.40 -7.68
N GLN A 224 -6.53 -19.41 -7.09
CA GLN A 224 -7.34 -20.62 -6.95
C GLN A 224 -7.81 -21.15 -8.31
N VAL A 225 -8.40 -20.31 -9.16
CA VAL A 225 -8.91 -20.76 -10.46
C VAL A 225 -7.76 -21.12 -11.42
N GLU A 226 -6.60 -20.45 -11.31
CA GLU A 226 -5.40 -20.83 -12.04
C GLU A 226 -4.92 -22.24 -11.64
N ALA A 227 -4.85 -22.53 -10.34
CA ALA A 227 -4.43 -23.84 -9.85
C ALA A 227 -5.37 -24.95 -10.36
N VAL A 228 -6.69 -24.72 -10.29
CA VAL A 228 -7.69 -25.65 -10.85
C VAL A 228 -7.55 -25.77 -12.37
N GLY A 229 -7.30 -24.68 -13.08
CA GLY A 229 -7.05 -24.68 -14.52
C GLY A 229 -5.84 -25.52 -14.91
N ARG A 230 -4.70 -25.36 -14.22
CA ARG A 230 -3.49 -26.18 -14.44
C ARG A 230 -3.75 -27.65 -14.16
N PHE A 231 -4.49 -27.95 -13.09
CA PHE A 231 -4.83 -29.32 -12.73
C PHE A 231 -5.79 -29.94 -13.76
N PHE A 232 -6.78 -29.20 -14.23
CA PHE A 232 -7.62 -29.62 -15.35
C PHE A 232 -6.76 -29.92 -16.58
N ILE A 233 -5.83 -29.03 -16.96
CA ILE A 233 -4.99 -29.20 -18.16
C ILE A 233 -4.15 -30.48 -18.07
N ALA A 234 -3.52 -30.76 -16.93
CA ALA A 234 -2.76 -31.99 -16.74
C ALA A 234 -3.62 -33.25 -16.98
N ASN A 235 -4.87 -33.25 -16.49
CA ASN A 235 -5.82 -34.34 -16.69
C ASN A 235 -6.41 -34.36 -18.11
N TYR A 236 -6.62 -33.19 -18.71
CA TYR A 236 -7.16 -33.02 -20.06
C TYR A 236 -6.22 -33.58 -21.13
N TYR A 237 -4.91 -33.43 -20.94
CA TYR A 237 -3.88 -34.01 -21.81
C TYR A 237 -3.44 -35.43 -21.41
N SER A 238 -4.11 -36.06 -20.46
CA SER A 238 -3.79 -37.44 -20.04
C SER A 238 -4.37 -38.50 -20.98
N GLY A 239 -5.26 -38.13 -21.90
CA GLY A 239 -6.01 -39.06 -22.75
C GLY A 239 -7.07 -39.88 -22.03
N ASN A 240 -7.30 -39.67 -20.72
CA ASN A 240 -8.29 -40.42 -19.94
C ASN A 240 -9.49 -39.53 -19.55
N GLN A 241 -10.68 -39.90 -20.03
CA GLN A 241 -11.93 -39.18 -19.80
C GLN A 241 -12.35 -39.15 -18.31
N GLU A 242 -12.07 -40.21 -17.57
CA GLU A 242 -12.45 -40.31 -16.15
C GLU A 242 -11.78 -39.21 -15.32
N ASN A 243 -10.52 -38.89 -15.66
CA ASN A 243 -9.70 -37.91 -14.97
C ASN A 243 -10.28 -36.49 -15.01
N ILE A 244 -11.08 -36.15 -16.03
CA ILE A 244 -11.66 -34.81 -16.14
C ILE A 244 -13.07 -34.70 -15.53
N THR A 245 -13.70 -35.82 -15.15
CA THR A 245 -15.12 -35.86 -14.75
C THR A 245 -15.45 -34.96 -13.55
N ASN A 246 -14.53 -34.84 -12.59
CA ASN A 246 -14.69 -34.00 -11.40
C ASN A 246 -14.59 -32.50 -11.70
N PHE A 247 -14.09 -32.13 -12.87
CA PHE A 247 -14.01 -30.75 -13.31
C PHE A 247 -15.24 -30.33 -14.13
N LEU A 248 -16.09 -31.25 -14.57
CA LEU A 248 -17.19 -30.93 -15.49
C LEU A 248 -18.47 -30.48 -14.75
N SER A 249 -19.12 -29.44 -15.27
CA SER A 249 -20.47 -29.07 -14.82
C SER A 249 -21.48 -30.18 -15.18
N LYS A 250 -22.67 -30.18 -14.57
CA LYS A 250 -23.73 -31.16 -14.91
C LYS A 250 -24.05 -31.19 -16.41
N LYS A 251 -24.07 -29.99 -17.01
CA LYS A 251 -24.23 -29.81 -18.45
C LYS A 251 -23.06 -30.47 -19.20
N MET A 252 -21.82 -30.16 -18.82
CA MET A 252 -20.65 -30.70 -19.52
C MET A 252 -20.43 -32.20 -19.35
N LYS A 253 -20.90 -32.80 -18.26
CA LYS A 253 -20.95 -34.27 -18.11
C LYS A 253 -21.87 -34.92 -19.13
N SER A 254 -22.93 -34.21 -19.54
CA SER A 254 -23.91 -34.71 -20.51
C SER A 254 -23.46 -34.46 -21.96
N GLU A 255 -22.89 -33.28 -22.23
CA GLU A 255 -22.38 -32.93 -23.57
C GLU A 255 -21.05 -33.62 -23.91
N GLY A 256 -20.28 -34.01 -22.90
CA GLY A 256 -18.94 -34.58 -23.06
C GLY A 256 -17.89 -33.51 -23.37
N VAL A 257 -16.65 -33.80 -23.03
CA VAL A 257 -15.48 -32.97 -23.35
C VAL A 257 -14.38 -33.91 -23.83
N GLU A 258 -13.93 -33.77 -25.07
CA GLU A 258 -12.93 -34.68 -25.64
C GLU A 258 -11.53 -34.36 -25.09
N VAL A 259 -10.95 -35.32 -24.36
CA VAL A 259 -9.57 -35.28 -23.87
C VAL A 259 -8.54 -35.34 -25.02
N LYS A 260 -7.34 -34.84 -24.77
CA LYS A 260 -6.21 -34.87 -25.72
C LYS A 260 -5.15 -35.86 -25.21
N SER A 261 -4.43 -36.47 -26.16
CA SER A 261 -3.39 -37.47 -25.87
C SER A 261 -1.98 -37.02 -26.28
N GLU A 262 -1.82 -35.74 -26.62
CA GLU A 262 -0.50 -35.14 -26.88
C GLU A 262 0.28 -34.98 -25.57
N GLN A 263 1.60 -35.12 -25.63
CA GLN A 263 2.43 -34.95 -24.43
C GLN A 263 2.50 -33.47 -24.03
N LEU A 264 1.95 -33.13 -22.88
CA LEU A 264 2.03 -31.80 -22.30
C LEU A 264 3.47 -31.48 -21.85
N GLN A 265 4.07 -30.44 -22.42
CA GLN A 265 5.44 -30.00 -22.08
C GLN A 265 5.44 -28.82 -21.11
N SER A 266 4.55 -27.84 -21.34
CA SER A 266 4.45 -26.67 -20.45
C SER A 266 3.05 -26.10 -20.41
N THR A 267 2.72 -25.46 -19.28
CA THR A 267 1.47 -24.73 -19.07
C THR A 267 1.80 -23.44 -18.34
N ILE A 268 1.48 -22.30 -18.95
CA ILE A 268 1.76 -20.97 -18.42
C ILE A 268 0.45 -20.20 -18.39
N TYR A 269 0.10 -19.62 -17.24
CA TYR A 269 -1.05 -18.74 -17.13
C TYR A 269 -0.82 -17.45 -17.95
N GLU A 270 -1.79 -17.06 -18.78
CA GLU A 270 -1.73 -15.81 -19.54
C GLU A 270 -2.61 -14.73 -18.89
N LYS A 271 -3.89 -15.03 -18.69
CA LYS A 271 -4.88 -14.06 -18.22
C LYS A 271 -6.20 -14.74 -17.86
N GLN A 272 -7.07 -13.99 -17.20
CA GLN A 272 -8.47 -14.34 -17.03
C GLN A 272 -9.39 -13.19 -17.42
N LYS A 273 -10.61 -13.54 -17.84
CA LYS A 273 -11.70 -12.59 -18.06
C LYS A 273 -12.97 -13.10 -17.43
N VAL A 274 -13.56 -12.31 -16.55
CA VAL A 274 -14.88 -12.59 -15.98
C VAL A 274 -15.94 -11.97 -16.87
N THR A 275 -16.96 -12.73 -17.25
CA THR A 275 -18.11 -12.24 -18.01
C THR A 275 -19.36 -12.91 -17.46
N LYS A 276 -20.21 -12.12 -16.79
CA LYS A 276 -21.33 -12.62 -15.98
C LYS A 276 -20.79 -13.61 -14.93
N ASP A 277 -21.22 -14.87 -15.00
CA ASP A 277 -20.83 -15.92 -14.05
C ASP A 277 -19.75 -16.85 -14.59
N ILE A 278 -19.18 -16.55 -15.77
CA ILE A 278 -18.14 -17.36 -16.41
C ILE A 278 -16.79 -16.67 -16.28
N ILE A 279 -15.84 -17.40 -15.71
CA ILE A 279 -14.43 -17.05 -15.58
C ILE A 279 -13.70 -17.74 -16.72
N SER A 280 -13.35 -17.00 -17.76
CA SER A 280 -12.56 -17.50 -18.90
C SER A 280 -11.08 -17.39 -18.58
N VAL A 281 -10.44 -18.50 -18.23
CA VAL A 281 -9.01 -18.56 -17.90
C VAL A 281 -8.23 -19.02 -19.11
N THR A 282 -7.20 -18.28 -19.50
CA THR A 282 -6.38 -18.57 -20.70
C THR A 282 -4.98 -18.97 -20.29
N PHE A 283 -4.53 -20.09 -20.83
CA PHE A 283 -3.17 -20.62 -20.66
C PHE A 283 -2.46 -20.69 -21.99
N VAL A 284 -1.15 -20.47 -21.99
CA VAL A 284 -0.25 -20.86 -23.08
C VAL A 284 0.19 -22.29 -22.80
N VAL A 285 -0.13 -23.19 -23.71
CA VAL A 285 0.15 -24.62 -23.60
C VAL A 285 1.10 -25.02 -24.71
N THR A 286 2.19 -25.70 -24.34
CA THR A 286 3.10 -26.32 -25.30
C THR A 286 2.95 -27.83 -25.21
N THR A 287 2.69 -28.47 -26.35
CA THR A 287 2.57 -29.91 -26.48
C THR A 287 3.62 -30.46 -27.44
N LYS A 288 3.95 -31.73 -27.25
CA LYS A 288 4.79 -32.51 -28.14
C LYS A 288 3.95 -33.61 -28.77
N GLY A 289 3.87 -33.62 -30.10
CA GLY A 289 3.21 -34.65 -30.89
C GLY A 289 4.01 -35.95 -30.93
N ALA A 290 3.38 -37.02 -31.44
CA ALA A 290 4.04 -38.32 -31.62
C ALA A 290 5.16 -38.29 -32.69
N ASP A 291 5.14 -37.28 -33.56
CA ASP A 291 6.15 -36.98 -34.58
C ASP A 291 7.29 -36.10 -34.05
N ASP A 292 7.42 -36.00 -32.71
CA ASP A 292 8.31 -35.08 -32.01
C ASP A 292 8.09 -33.58 -32.30
N SER A 293 7.02 -33.21 -33.02
CA SER A 293 6.71 -31.81 -33.31
C SER A 293 6.25 -31.07 -32.05
N ILE A 294 6.80 -29.87 -31.84
CA ILE A 294 6.42 -28.99 -30.72
C ILE A 294 5.40 -27.97 -31.21
N LYS A 295 4.25 -27.89 -30.54
CA LYS A 295 3.19 -26.92 -30.84
C LYS A 295 2.89 -26.09 -29.61
N THR A 296 2.81 -24.77 -29.79
CA THR A 296 2.37 -23.84 -28.75
C THR A 296 1.05 -23.19 -29.15
N SER A 297 0.07 -23.24 -28.27
CA SER A 297 -1.26 -22.65 -28.50
C SER A 297 -1.80 -22.01 -27.23
N ARG A 298 -2.81 -21.15 -27.38
CA ARG A 298 -3.61 -20.66 -26.27
C ARG A 298 -4.77 -21.61 -26.03
N LEU A 299 -4.96 -22.03 -24.80
CA LEU A 299 -6.11 -22.80 -24.34
C LEU A 299 -6.94 -21.95 -23.37
N THR A 300 -8.17 -21.64 -23.74
CA THR A 300 -9.13 -20.91 -22.90
C THR A 300 -10.16 -21.87 -22.32
N LEU A 301 -10.27 -21.84 -20.99
CA LEU A 301 -11.15 -22.69 -20.20
C LEU A 301 -12.28 -21.85 -19.58
N PRO A 302 -13.55 -22.12 -19.93
CA PRO A 302 -14.68 -21.45 -19.31
C PRO A 302 -15.07 -22.12 -17.98
N PHE A 303 -14.64 -21.53 -16.87
CA PHE A 303 -15.01 -22.00 -15.52
C PHE A 303 -16.21 -21.25 -14.96
N LYS A 304 -16.94 -21.92 -14.08
CA LYS A 304 -17.97 -21.36 -13.22
C LYS A 304 -17.69 -21.75 -11.77
N ILE A 305 -17.97 -20.84 -10.84
CA ILE A 305 -17.86 -21.12 -9.41
C ILE A 305 -18.97 -22.12 -9.03
N ASP A 306 -18.57 -23.23 -8.40
CA ASP A 306 -19.47 -24.19 -7.77
C ASP A 306 -18.81 -24.69 -6.49
N LYS A 307 -19.13 -24.04 -5.36
CA LYS A 307 -18.56 -24.37 -4.04
C LYS A 307 -18.89 -25.79 -3.56
N LYS A 308 -19.83 -26.49 -4.21
CA LYS A 308 -20.18 -27.88 -3.89
C LYS A 308 -19.40 -28.87 -4.74
N SER A 309 -18.70 -28.42 -5.78
CA SER A 309 -17.83 -29.27 -6.58
C SER A 309 -16.54 -29.60 -5.83
N VAL A 310 -15.83 -30.63 -6.30
CA VAL A 310 -14.58 -31.12 -5.68
C VAL A 310 -13.53 -30.02 -5.57
N TYR A 311 -13.45 -29.14 -6.58
CA TYR A 311 -12.41 -28.12 -6.68
C TYR A 311 -12.94 -26.69 -6.49
N GLY A 312 -14.22 -26.52 -6.14
CA GLY A 312 -14.87 -25.19 -6.03
C GLY A 312 -15.17 -24.50 -7.37
N TYR A 313 -14.68 -25.05 -8.48
CA TYR A 313 -14.91 -24.59 -9.85
C TYR A 313 -15.28 -25.76 -10.75
N VAL A 314 -16.09 -25.50 -11.77
CA VAL A 314 -16.45 -26.47 -12.81
C VAL A 314 -16.36 -25.85 -14.19
N LEU A 315 -15.93 -26.62 -15.18
CA LEU A 315 -15.90 -26.27 -16.57
C LEU A 315 -17.34 -26.26 -17.11
N ASP A 316 -17.78 -25.11 -17.62
CA ASP A 316 -19.16 -24.86 -18.09
C ASP A 316 -19.21 -24.52 -19.58
N GLY A 317 -18.31 -25.12 -20.35
CA GLY A 317 -18.24 -25.04 -21.81
C GLY A 317 -17.03 -25.77 -22.35
N GLN A 318 -16.98 -25.93 -23.67
CA GLN A 318 -15.85 -26.59 -24.32
C GLN A 318 -14.56 -25.77 -24.19
N PRO A 319 -13.40 -26.42 -23.93
CA PRO A 319 -12.09 -25.78 -24.06
C PRO A 319 -11.90 -25.22 -25.47
N LYS A 320 -11.35 -24.01 -25.58
CA LYS A 320 -11.12 -23.35 -26.88
C LYS A 320 -9.64 -23.14 -27.12
N THR A 321 -9.16 -23.58 -28.28
CA THR A 321 -7.77 -23.36 -28.70
C THR A 321 -7.66 -22.19 -29.68
N SER A 322 -6.57 -21.43 -29.60
CA SER A 322 -6.23 -20.40 -30.58
C SER A 322 -4.72 -20.29 -30.76
N LYS A 323 -4.27 -19.62 -31.84
CA LYS A 323 -2.84 -19.45 -32.13
C LYS A 323 -2.14 -18.63 -31.03
N PHE A 324 -0.93 -19.05 -30.70
CA PHE A 324 0.01 -18.30 -29.89
C PHE A 324 1.11 -17.72 -30.80
N GLY A 325 1.42 -16.43 -30.67
CA GLY A 325 2.26 -15.70 -31.63
C GLY A 325 1.45 -15.05 -32.78
N ARG A 326 2.13 -14.25 -33.62
CA ARG A 326 1.56 -13.63 -34.82
C ARG A 326 1.58 -14.57 -36.00
#